data_AF-A0AAD3D6E4-F1
#
_entry.id   AF-A0AAD3D6E4-F1
#
_cell.length_a   1.000
_cell.length_b   1.000
_cell.length_c   1.000
_cell.angle_alpha   90.00
_cell.angle_beta   90.00
_cell.angle_gamma   90.00
#
_symmetry.space_group_name_H-M   'P 1'
#
loop_
_entity.id
_entity.type
_entity.pdbx_description
1 polymer ?
#
loop_
_entity_poly.entity_id
_entity_poly.type
_entity_poly.pdbx_seq_one_letter_code
_entity_poly.pdbx_strand_id
1 'polypeptide(L)'
;MMFCKALCFWLVSIAAYVITQIALLRTQLSSAGQNTNFKMHFMDTFKAKPLQVPSNKSDNRDKGKEASRLFLKNLVQRELIKQEEGGDYTVPFTPGAFIHLGKSGGSTLSKFLKNGCFSFVPKPCNEVQNLHQVKGAHHPIFKESPLSLLTTYFHTPDFRALINQRLKRMPTYPELPDYSFYTFTSRDPYDRAISAFLYTMPNKQLVNRLKRELEQDKDAVDKDITLKRIKKIKLELKSTGVNEAYKCFPTLDSFAFALGTKPTDYNSNINWIRRRDDCSFVAHLAVQGKVEPMEHLFWNLQKLVHNIPGFTEDKPVMVIRQEYMWQDWPAVNELLGLGREYQSENTDIHARQSDYRSRAQRRRENSLSSDDLRSNVCSALEKEYRVYFDLLKRAVNLKDIDIISSLEIAKRNCPMLNLKL
;
A
#
# COMPACT_ATOMS: atom_id res chain seq x y z
N MET A 1 66.40 -0.28 0.06
CA MET A 1 66.24 -1.72 0.39
C MET A 1 65.25 -2.03 1.51
N MET A 2 65.11 -1.21 2.56
CA MET A 2 64.17 -1.51 3.68
C MET A 2 62.69 -1.53 3.28
N PHE A 3 62.25 -0.64 2.38
CA PHE A 3 60.85 -0.58 1.93
C PHE A 3 60.38 -1.85 1.20
N CYS A 4 61.27 -2.49 0.43
CA CYS A 4 60.92 -3.69 -0.31
C CYS A 4 60.71 -4.90 0.62
N LYS A 5 61.47 -4.99 1.72
CA LYS A 5 61.30 -6.03 2.74
C LYS A 5 59.99 -5.88 3.51
N ALA A 6 59.60 -4.65 3.85
CA ALA A 6 58.33 -4.38 4.54
C ALA A 6 57.12 -4.72 3.65
N LEU A 7 57.16 -4.36 2.37
CA LEU A 7 56.09 -4.68 1.42
C LEU A 7 55.95 -6.20 1.19
N CYS A 8 57.08 -6.93 1.11
CA CYS A 8 57.07 -8.38 0.99
C CYS A 8 56.43 -9.04 2.23
N PHE A 9 56.77 -8.60 3.44
CA PHE A 9 56.17 -9.11 4.68
C PHE A 9 54.66 -8.82 4.76
N TRP A 10 54.23 -7.66 4.28
CA TRP A 10 52.83 -7.28 4.28
C TRP A 10 52.01 -8.13 3.30
N LEU A 11 52.53 -8.36 2.09
CA LEU A 11 51.88 -9.21 1.09
C LEU A 11 51.81 -10.68 1.53
N VAL A 12 52.85 -11.22 2.18
CA VAL A 12 52.84 -12.58 2.72
C VAL A 12 51.81 -12.71 3.86
N SER A 13 51.68 -11.70 4.71
CA SER A 13 50.68 -11.68 5.79
C SER A 13 49.24 -11.68 5.25
N ILE A 14 48.98 -10.90 4.19
CA ILE A 14 47.65 -10.88 3.54
C ILE A 14 47.35 -12.22 2.88
N ALA A 15 48.32 -12.80 2.16
CA ALA A 15 48.14 -14.10 1.53
C ALA A 15 47.85 -15.19 2.56
N ALA A 16 48.58 -15.22 3.68
CA ALA A 16 48.35 -16.16 4.78
C ALA A 16 46.96 -15.99 5.41
N TYR A 17 46.51 -14.75 5.60
CA TYR A 17 45.17 -14.46 6.11
C TYR A 17 44.08 -14.96 5.16
N VAL A 18 44.18 -14.68 3.86
CA VAL A 18 43.21 -15.13 2.86
C VAL A 18 43.17 -16.66 2.76
N ILE A 19 44.32 -17.33 2.78
CA ILE A 19 44.41 -18.80 2.78
C ILE A 19 43.72 -19.37 4.02
N THR A 20 43.93 -18.76 5.19
CA THR A 20 43.31 -19.19 6.45
C THR A 20 41.79 -19.04 6.39
N GLN A 21 41.28 -17.93 5.84
CA GLN A 21 39.83 -17.71 5.68
C GLN A 21 39.20 -18.70 4.69
N ILE A 22 39.88 -19.01 3.58
CA ILE A 22 39.43 -20.02 2.61
C ILE A 22 39.42 -21.42 3.26
N ALA A 23 40.43 -21.74 4.06
CA ALA A 23 40.47 -23.01 4.79
C ALA A 23 39.32 -23.12 5.81
N LEU A 24 39.02 -22.03 6.54
CA LEU A 24 37.89 -21.96 7.47
C LEU A 24 36.54 -22.12 6.77
N LEU A 25 36.39 -21.50 5.59
CA LEU A 25 35.18 -21.62 4.79
C LEU A 25 35.00 -23.04 4.26
N ARG A 26 36.10 -23.71 3.87
CA ARG A 26 36.07 -25.12 3.43
C ARG A 26 35.72 -26.07 4.57
N THR A 27 36.22 -25.87 5.79
CA THR A 27 35.82 -26.70 6.94
C THR A 27 34.36 -26.47 7.33
N GLN A 28 33.84 -25.24 7.24
CA GLN A 28 32.41 -24.96 7.46
C GLN A 28 31.52 -25.59 6.38
N LEU A 29 31.95 -25.61 5.12
CA LEU A 29 31.20 -26.25 4.03
C LEU A 29 31.29 -27.79 4.10
N SER A 30 32.41 -28.33 4.60
CA SER A 30 32.61 -29.77 4.81
C SER A 30 31.74 -30.31 5.95
N SER A 31 31.48 -29.53 7.00
CA SER A 31 30.62 -29.96 8.12
C SER A 31 29.12 -29.89 7.80
N ALA A 32 28.74 -29.16 6.75
CA ALA A 32 27.37 -29.10 6.24
C ALA A 32 27.01 -30.25 5.27
N GLY A 33 27.96 -31.15 4.96
CA GLY A 33 27.87 -32.11 3.86
C GLY A 33 27.41 -33.53 4.21
N GLN A 34 26.96 -33.83 5.44
CA GLN A 34 26.47 -35.16 5.79
C GLN A 34 25.09 -35.12 6.46
N ASN A 35 24.14 -35.82 5.84
CA ASN A 35 22.74 -36.01 6.22
C ASN A 35 21.79 -34.81 6.06
N THR A 36 21.23 -34.67 4.87
CA THR A 36 19.84 -35.11 4.60
C THR A 36 19.53 -34.95 3.12
N ASN A 37 18.83 -35.94 2.55
CA ASN A 37 18.17 -35.86 1.25
C ASN A 37 17.12 -34.73 1.28
N PHE A 38 17.55 -33.48 1.07
CA PHE A 38 16.63 -32.35 0.92
C PHE A 38 16.33 -32.16 -0.56
N LYS A 39 15.37 -32.96 -1.04
CA LYS A 39 14.78 -32.80 -2.36
C LYS A 39 14.08 -31.44 -2.37
N MET A 40 14.70 -30.47 -3.03
CA MET A 40 14.22 -29.10 -3.15
C MET A 40 12.98 -29.08 -4.09
N HIS A 41 11.82 -29.44 -3.54
CA HIS A 41 10.52 -29.17 -4.14
C HIS A 41 10.19 -27.69 -3.95
N PHE A 42 10.74 -26.85 -4.82
CA PHE A 42 10.26 -25.48 -4.96
C PHE A 42 9.32 -25.42 -6.15
N MET A 43 8.09 -24.98 -5.87
CA MET A 43 7.01 -24.66 -6.81
C MET A 43 6.24 -25.85 -7.41
N ASP A 44 5.41 -26.52 -6.60
CA ASP A 44 4.18 -27.18 -7.09
C ASP A 44 3.20 -27.46 -5.93
N THR A 45 2.61 -26.41 -5.34
CA THR A 45 1.36 -26.53 -4.57
C THR A 45 0.67 -25.18 -4.45
N PHE A 46 0.00 -24.75 -5.51
CA PHE A 46 -1.12 -23.80 -5.40
C PHE A 46 -2.40 -24.53 -5.80
N LYS A 47 -2.85 -25.46 -4.95
CA LYS A 47 -4.25 -25.85 -4.88
C LYS A 47 -4.82 -25.22 -3.63
N ALA A 48 -5.42 -24.03 -3.78
CA ALA A 48 -6.32 -23.51 -2.77
C ALA A 48 -7.42 -24.56 -2.56
N LYS A 49 -7.49 -25.16 -1.36
CA LYS A 49 -8.61 -26.02 -0.99
C LYS A 49 -9.89 -25.18 -1.11
N PRO A 50 -10.91 -25.62 -1.85
CA PRO A 50 -12.22 -24.97 -1.78
C PRO A 50 -12.72 -25.08 -0.34
N LEU A 51 -12.90 -23.92 0.30
CA LEU A 51 -13.48 -23.81 1.63
C LEU A 51 -14.89 -24.39 1.62
N GLN A 52 -15.05 -25.61 2.13
CA GLN A 52 -16.35 -26.10 2.54
C GLN A 52 -16.76 -25.33 3.81
N VAL A 53 -17.94 -24.71 3.74
CA VAL A 53 -18.53 -23.88 4.80
C VAL A 53 -19.49 -24.76 5.60
N PRO A 54 -19.21 -25.10 6.88
CA PRO A 54 -20.22 -25.63 7.78
C PRO A 54 -21.19 -24.52 8.18
N SER A 55 -22.48 -24.84 8.29
CA SER A 55 -23.59 -23.90 8.51
C SER A 55 -23.68 -23.28 9.92
N ASN A 56 -22.71 -23.52 10.81
CA ASN A 56 -22.64 -22.91 12.16
C ASN A 56 -21.55 -21.82 12.30
N LYS A 57 -21.07 -21.25 11.19
CA LYS A 57 -19.91 -20.33 11.21
C LYS A 57 -20.20 -18.90 11.70
N SER A 58 -21.45 -18.42 11.78
CA SER A 58 -21.72 -17.03 12.15
C SER A 58 -21.42 -16.76 13.63
N ASP A 59 -21.89 -17.62 14.54
CA ASP A 59 -21.72 -17.44 15.99
C ASP A 59 -20.23 -17.44 16.40
N ASN A 60 -19.41 -18.28 15.77
CA ASN A 60 -17.97 -18.30 16.02
C ASN A 60 -17.26 -17.05 15.50
N ARG A 61 -17.73 -16.47 14.39
CA ARG A 61 -17.15 -15.24 13.81
C ARG A 61 -17.39 -14.05 14.74
N ASP A 62 -18.59 -13.92 15.27
CA ASP A 62 -18.95 -12.80 16.15
C ASP A 62 -18.20 -12.87 17.48
N LYS A 63 -18.05 -14.07 18.06
CA LYS A 63 -17.20 -14.29 19.24
C LYS A 63 -15.74 -13.89 19.00
N GLY A 64 -15.18 -14.26 17.85
CA GLY A 64 -13.82 -13.85 17.46
C GLY A 64 -13.66 -12.34 17.35
N LYS A 65 -14.62 -11.67 16.68
CA LYS A 65 -14.61 -10.20 16.57
C LYS A 65 -14.72 -9.53 17.95
N GLU A 66 -15.55 -10.05 18.83
CA GLU A 66 -15.71 -9.46 20.17
C GLU A 66 -14.46 -9.61 21.03
N ALA A 67 -13.80 -10.78 20.99
CA ALA A 67 -12.51 -10.96 21.63
C ALA A 67 -11.45 -9.97 21.08
N SER A 68 -11.41 -9.76 19.76
CA SER A 68 -10.52 -8.76 19.16
C SER A 68 -10.86 -7.33 19.59
N ARG A 69 -12.14 -6.97 19.72
CA ARG A 69 -12.55 -5.65 20.22
C ARG A 69 -12.13 -5.43 21.67
N LEU A 70 -12.31 -6.43 22.53
CA LEU A 70 -11.87 -6.36 23.92
C LEU A 70 -10.35 -6.23 24.01
N PHE A 71 -9.61 -7.01 23.21
CA PHE A 71 -8.15 -6.88 23.12
C PHE A 71 -7.72 -5.47 22.72
N LEU A 72 -8.34 -4.88 21.69
CA LEU A 72 -8.03 -3.53 21.22
C LEU A 72 -8.30 -2.46 22.30
N LYS A 73 -9.43 -2.56 23.00
CA LYS A 73 -9.75 -1.66 24.13
C LYS A 73 -8.68 -1.72 25.23
N ASN A 74 -8.29 -2.93 25.63
CA ASN A 74 -7.26 -3.14 26.65
C ASN A 74 -5.87 -2.68 26.18
N LEU A 75 -5.55 -2.83 24.90
CA LEU A 75 -4.31 -2.32 24.32
C LEU A 75 -4.28 -0.79 24.36
N VAL A 76 -5.34 -0.13 23.89
CA VAL A 76 -5.45 1.33 23.92
C VAL A 76 -5.30 1.86 25.34
N GLN A 77 -6.04 1.31 26.29
CA GLN A 77 -6.00 1.79 27.68
C GLN A 77 -4.58 1.72 28.26
N ARG A 78 -3.85 0.62 28.00
CA ARG A 78 -2.45 0.47 28.45
C ARG A 78 -1.52 1.50 27.80
N GLU A 79 -1.70 1.78 26.51
CA GLU A 79 -0.83 2.70 25.79
C GLU A 79 -1.12 4.17 26.13
N LEU A 80 -2.38 4.51 26.43
CA LEU A 80 -2.75 5.83 26.95
C LEU A 80 -2.18 6.06 28.35
N ILE A 81 -2.21 5.08 29.25
CA ILE A 81 -1.61 5.18 30.59
C ILE A 81 -0.10 5.47 30.47
N LYS A 82 0.61 4.74 29.60
CA LYS A 82 2.04 5.00 29.34
C LYS A 82 2.29 6.43 28.84
N GLN A 83 1.34 7.01 28.10
CA GLN A 83 1.46 8.38 27.58
C GLN A 83 1.34 9.40 28.71
N GLU A 84 0.39 9.19 29.62
CA GLU A 84 0.16 10.05 30.77
C GLU A 84 1.31 10.00 31.79
N GLU A 85 1.96 8.84 31.94
CA GLU A 85 3.09 8.64 32.85
C GLU A 85 4.41 9.24 32.35
N GLY A 86 4.41 9.91 31.19
CA GLY A 86 5.61 10.54 30.63
C GLY A 86 6.65 9.53 30.15
N GLY A 87 6.21 8.34 29.73
CA GLY A 87 7.09 7.31 29.16
C GLY A 87 7.92 7.87 28.00
N ASP A 88 9.18 7.44 27.90
CA ASP A 88 10.06 7.83 26.81
C ASP A 88 9.57 7.20 25.50
N TYR A 89 8.87 7.99 24.67
CA TYR A 89 8.42 7.60 23.33
C TYR A 89 9.55 7.63 22.29
N THR A 90 10.74 7.18 22.66
CA THR A 90 11.86 6.97 21.71
C THR A 90 11.67 5.76 20.81
N VAL A 91 10.61 4.96 21.01
CA VAL A 91 10.33 3.81 20.16
C VAL A 91 9.76 4.30 18.80
N PRO A 92 10.43 4.04 17.67
CA PRO A 92 9.99 4.52 16.35
C PRO A 92 8.70 3.82 15.86
N PHE A 93 8.18 2.86 16.63
CA PHE A 93 7.06 2.01 16.25
C PHE A 93 5.96 2.03 17.30
N THR A 94 4.75 2.29 16.83
CA THR A 94 3.53 2.20 17.63
C THR A 94 3.02 0.75 17.65
N PRO A 95 2.09 0.37 18.55
CA PRO A 95 1.58 -1.00 18.61
C PRO A 95 0.81 -1.46 17.37
N GLY A 96 0.27 -0.56 16.54
CA GLY A 96 -0.49 -0.89 15.35
C GLY A 96 0.16 -0.42 14.04
N ALA A 97 -0.33 -0.95 12.93
CA ALA A 97 0.04 -0.50 11.58
C ALA A 97 -1.15 0.04 10.82
N PHE A 98 -1.00 1.20 10.19
CA PHE A 98 -1.98 1.76 9.26
C PHE A 98 -1.49 1.54 7.82
N ILE A 99 -2.14 0.63 7.10
CA ILE A 99 -1.81 0.22 5.74
C ILE A 99 -2.64 1.05 4.75
N HIS A 100 -1.99 2.00 4.10
CA HIS A 100 -2.62 2.84 3.08
C HIS A 100 -2.45 2.20 1.69
N LEU A 101 -3.56 1.75 1.11
CA LEU A 101 -3.64 1.23 -0.27
C LEU A 101 -3.63 2.34 -1.34
N GLY A 102 -2.53 3.10 -1.42
CA GLY A 102 -2.23 4.09 -2.45
C GLY A 102 -3.27 5.20 -2.71
N LYS A 103 -2.98 6.05 -3.71
CA LYS A 103 -3.79 7.23 -4.09
C LYS A 103 -5.27 6.95 -4.36
N SER A 104 -5.64 5.71 -4.58
CA SER A 104 -7.01 5.26 -4.79
C SER A 104 -7.90 5.30 -3.54
N GLY A 105 -7.38 5.44 -2.31
CA GLY A 105 -8.26 5.35 -1.13
C GLY A 105 -7.71 5.82 0.22
N GLY A 106 -6.69 6.68 0.29
CA GLY A 106 -6.20 7.14 1.60
C GLY A 106 -5.46 8.47 1.64
N SER A 107 -5.27 9.17 0.52
CA SER A 107 -4.61 10.51 0.56
C SER A 107 -5.45 11.56 1.30
N THR A 108 -6.77 11.37 1.38
CA THR A 108 -7.62 12.20 2.23
C THR A 108 -7.47 11.79 3.69
N LEU A 109 -7.50 10.48 3.99
CA LEU A 109 -7.31 9.95 5.34
C LEU A 109 -5.96 10.29 5.94
N SER A 110 -4.89 10.31 5.13
CA SER A 110 -3.57 10.70 5.61
C SER A 110 -3.59 12.09 6.21
N LYS A 111 -4.43 13.03 5.75
CA LYS A 111 -4.53 14.36 6.39
C LYS A 111 -5.04 14.31 7.83
N PHE A 112 -5.81 13.28 8.20
CA PHE A 112 -6.34 13.06 9.55
C PHE A 112 -5.40 12.23 10.43
N LEU A 113 -4.32 11.72 9.85
CA LEU A 113 -3.27 11.00 10.56
C LEU A 113 -2.06 11.91 10.70
N LYS A 114 -1.46 11.96 11.89
CA LYS A 114 -0.28 12.78 12.22
C LYS A 114 -0.42 14.22 11.76
N ASN A 115 -1.63 14.77 11.76
CA ASN A 115 -1.94 16.11 11.23
C ASN A 115 -1.40 16.36 9.80
N GLY A 116 -1.36 15.33 8.95
CA GLY A 116 -0.81 15.41 7.60
C GLY A 116 0.72 15.44 7.53
N CYS A 117 1.42 15.27 8.64
CA CYS A 117 2.88 15.27 8.73
C CYS A 117 3.47 13.94 8.24
N PHE A 118 3.69 13.82 6.93
CA PHE A 118 4.41 12.69 6.36
C PHE A 118 5.58 13.15 5.49
N SER A 119 6.63 12.35 5.45
CA SER A 119 7.84 12.61 4.66
C SER A 119 7.57 12.85 3.16
N PHE A 120 6.48 12.32 2.62
CA PHE A 120 6.09 12.51 1.23
C PHE A 120 5.28 13.78 0.96
N VAL A 121 4.86 14.52 2.00
CA VAL A 121 4.14 15.80 1.86
C VAL A 121 5.17 16.92 1.73
N PRO A 122 5.08 17.80 0.71
CA PRO A 122 5.98 18.95 0.60
C PRO A 122 5.84 19.85 1.84
N LYS A 123 6.95 20.09 2.54
CA LYS A 123 6.98 20.86 3.81
C LYS A 123 6.10 20.23 4.91
N PRO A 124 6.43 19.00 5.36
CA PRO A 124 5.64 18.33 6.39
C PRO A 124 5.58 19.20 7.65
N CYS A 125 4.40 19.35 8.24
CA CYS A 125 4.18 20.08 9.50
C CYS A 125 4.38 21.60 9.47
N ASN A 126 4.69 22.26 8.35
CA ASN A 126 4.90 23.72 8.36
C ASN A 126 3.63 24.48 8.77
N GLU A 127 2.44 23.99 8.42
CA GLU A 127 1.18 24.61 8.85
C GLU A 127 0.99 24.49 10.38
N VAL A 128 1.35 23.33 10.96
CA VAL A 128 1.30 23.10 12.41
C VAL A 128 2.33 23.97 13.14
N GLN A 129 3.56 24.06 12.63
CA GLN A 129 4.62 24.89 13.20
C GLN A 129 4.30 26.39 13.13
N ASN A 130 3.68 26.86 12.05
CA ASN A 130 3.26 28.25 11.92
C ASN A 130 2.10 28.61 12.86
N LEU A 131 1.20 27.66 13.15
CA LEU A 131 0.16 27.81 14.19
C LEU A 131 0.76 27.93 15.59
N HIS A 132 1.87 27.23 15.88
CA HIS A 132 2.60 27.37 17.15
C HIS A 132 3.41 28.68 17.27
N GLN A 133 3.70 29.37 16.16
CA GLN A 133 4.40 30.66 16.17
C GLN A 133 3.49 31.85 16.52
N VAL A 134 2.18 31.63 16.70
CA VAL A 134 1.30 32.59 17.36
C VAL A 134 1.64 32.61 18.86
N LYS A 135 2.67 33.40 19.19
CA LYS A 135 3.26 33.55 20.53
C LYS A 135 2.18 33.71 21.60
N GLY A 136 2.09 32.74 22.50
CA GLY A 136 1.28 32.81 23.72
C GLY A 136 0.09 31.84 23.77
N ALA A 137 -0.31 31.24 22.65
CA ALA A 137 -1.26 30.14 22.68
C ALA A 137 -0.48 28.83 22.86
N HIS A 138 -0.53 28.25 24.07
CA HIS A 138 -0.44 26.80 24.23
C HIS A 138 -1.65 26.19 23.52
N HIS A 139 -1.68 26.25 22.18
CA HIS A 139 -2.65 25.48 21.44
C HIS A 139 -2.31 24.03 21.72
N PRO A 140 -3.20 23.29 22.41
CA PRO A 140 -2.99 21.87 22.65
C PRO A 140 -2.73 21.27 21.29
N ILE A 141 -1.64 20.51 21.18
CA ILE A 141 -1.36 19.64 20.03
C ILE A 141 -2.72 19.12 19.56
N PHE A 142 -3.15 19.52 18.37
CA PHE A 142 -4.46 19.18 17.81
C PHE A 142 -4.72 17.74 18.18
N LYS A 143 -5.73 17.51 19.05
CA LYS A 143 -5.96 16.21 19.69
C LYS A 143 -5.87 15.16 18.59
N GLU A 144 -4.79 14.37 18.52
CA GLU A 144 -4.65 13.39 17.44
C GLU A 144 -5.71 12.31 17.66
N SER A 145 -6.20 11.73 16.58
CA SER A 145 -7.08 10.57 16.70
C SER A 145 -6.32 9.39 17.33
N PRO A 146 -6.95 8.52 18.15
CA PRO A 146 -6.29 7.34 18.70
C PRO A 146 -5.70 6.44 17.62
N LEU A 147 -6.36 6.36 16.46
CA LEU A 147 -5.78 5.68 15.31
C LEU A 147 -4.45 6.30 14.89
N SER A 148 -4.37 7.63 14.80
CA SER A 148 -3.11 8.35 14.54
C SER A 148 -2.05 8.05 15.59
N LEU A 149 -2.40 8.10 16.87
CA LEU A 149 -1.45 7.90 17.97
C LEU A 149 -0.92 6.47 18.03
N LEU A 150 -1.77 5.48 17.78
CA LEU A 150 -1.47 4.06 17.99
C LEU A 150 -0.99 3.34 16.74
N THR A 151 -0.85 4.02 15.59
CA THR A 151 -0.43 3.37 14.35
C THR A 151 0.79 3.99 13.67
N THR A 152 1.62 3.10 13.12
CA THR A 152 2.71 3.41 12.23
C THR A 152 2.13 3.40 10.84
N TYR A 153 2.21 4.54 10.15
CA TYR A 153 1.65 4.70 8.82
C TYR A 153 2.57 4.12 7.76
N PHE A 154 2.01 3.27 6.90
CA PHE A 154 2.67 2.68 5.74
C PHE A 154 1.95 3.06 4.46
N HIS A 155 2.68 3.61 3.50
CA HIS A 155 2.19 3.93 2.17
C HIS A 155 2.99 3.19 1.09
N THR A 156 2.49 3.24 -0.13
CA THR A 156 2.91 2.46 -1.29
C THR A 156 4.40 2.54 -1.74
N PRO A 157 5.24 3.53 -1.39
CA PRO A 157 6.69 3.39 -1.54
C PRO A 157 7.37 2.70 -0.35
N ASP A 158 6.78 2.74 0.85
CA ASP A 158 7.37 2.23 2.09
C ASP A 158 7.47 0.71 2.07
N PHE A 159 6.47 0.02 1.51
CA PHE A 159 6.49 -1.44 1.38
C PHE A 159 7.67 -1.93 0.53
N ARG A 160 8.18 -1.13 -0.41
CA ARG A 160 9.38 -1.48 -1.17
C ARG A 160 10.60 -1.50 -0.27
N ALA A 161 10.73 -0.50 0.60
CA ALA A 161 11.80 -0.48 1.60
C ALA A 161 11.68 -1.68 2.55
N LEU A 162 10.45 -2.01 2.99
CA LEU A 162 10.19 -3.17 3.86
C LEU A 162 10.59 -4.50 3.21
N ILE A 163 10.16 -4.74 1.97
CA ILE A 163 10.52 -5.98 1.26
C ILE A 163 12.03 -6.03 1.01
N ASN A 164 12.64 -4.91 0.60
CA ASN A 164 14.08 -4.87 0.35
C ASN A 164 14.90 -5.13 1.62
N GLN A 165 14.46 -4.64 2.78
CA GLN A 165 15.08 -4.94 4.07
C GLN A 165 15.03 -6.44 4.35
N ARG A 166 13.85 -7.07 4.20
CA ARG A 166 13.67 -8.52 4.39
C ARG A 166 14.56 -9.34 3.44
N LEU A 167 14.60 -8.99 2.16
CA LEU A 167 15.35 -9.73 1.15
C LEU A 167 16.87 -9.60 1.33
N LYS A 168 17.35 -8.43 1.77
CA LYS A 168 18.79 -8.17 1.90
C LYS A 168 19.40 -8.70 3.20
N ARG A 169 18.60 -9.25 4.14
CA ARG A 169 19.03 -9.72 5.47
C ARG A 169 20.07 -8.77 6.08
N MET A 170 19.87 -7.46 5.96
CA MET A 170 20.86 -6.51 6.45
C MET A 170 20.90 -6.62 7.98
N PRO A 171 22.03 -7.07 8.59
CA PRO A 171 22.08 -7.40 10.02
C PRO A 171 21.80 -6.22 10.95
N THR A 172 21.83 -5.00 10.41
CA THR A 172 21.73 -3.74 11.15
C THR A 172 20.33 -3.14 11.16
N TYR A 173 19.38 -3.70 10.42
CA TYR A 173 18.00 -3.23 10.48
C TYR A 173 17.20 -4.08 11.47
N PRO A 174 16.50 -3.48 12.44
CA PRO A 174 15.61 -4.22 13.31
C PRO A 174 14.58 -4.97 12.45
N GLU A 175 14.27 -6.20 12.85
CA GLU A 175 13.16 -6.94 12.26
C GLU A 175 11.91 -6.06 12.29
N LEU A 176 11.06 -6.18 11.26
CA LEU A 176 9.87 -5.38 11.21
C LEU A 176 9.00 -5.66 12.44
N PRO A 177 8.43 -4.63 13.08
CA PRO A 177 7.68 -4.83 14.31
C PRO A 177 6.54 -5.82 14.09
N ASP A 178 6.40 -6.76 15.02
CA ASP A 178 5.18 -7.57 15.10
C ASP A 178 4.06 -6.69 15.67
N TYR A 179 3.29 -6.08 14.76
CA TYR A 179 2.19 -5.22 15.15
C TYR A 179 1.10 -6.03 15.85
N SER A 180 0.49 -5.41 16.86
CA SER A 180 -0.63 -5.99 17.61
C SER A 180 -1.93 -5.94 16.84
N PHE A 181 -2.08 -5.01 15.90
CA PHE A 181 -3.25 -4.87 15.04
C PHE A 181 -2.94 -4.12 13.75
N TYR A 182 -3.83 -4.25 12.76
CA TYR A 182 -3.70 -3.59 11.46
C TYR A 182 -4.97 -2.82 11.11
N THR A 183 -4.81 -1.63 10.53
CA THR A 183 -5.89 -0.86 9.92
C THR A 183 -5.61 -0.67 8.45
N PHE A 184 -6.51 -1.11 7.58
CA PHE A 184 -6.37 -0.93 6.13
C PHE A 184 -7.30 0.19 5.65
N THR A 185 -6.80 1.04 4.77
CA THR A 185 -7.72 1.72 3.85
C THR A 185 -8.09 0.75 2.74
N SER A 186 -9.36 0.67 2.34
CA SER A 186 -9.77 -0.19 1.23
C SER A 186 -10.70 0.55 0.28
N ARG A 187 -10.81 0.04 -0.95
CA ARG A 187 -11.71 0.54 -1.98
C ARG A 187 -12.15 -0.63 -2.84
N ASP A 188 -13.33 -0.56 -3.42
CA ASP A 188 -13.80 -1.51 -4.42
C ASP A 188 -12.69 -1.76 -5.48
N PRO A 189 -12.28 -3.03 -5.70
CA PRO A 189 -11.19 -3.38 -6.61
C PRO A 189 -11.30 -2.80 -8.02
N TYR A 190 -12.49 -2.75 -8.62
CA TYR A 190 -12.68 -2.18 -9.96
C TYR A 190 -12.40 -0.67 -9.96
N ASP A 191 -13.04 0.04 -9.05
CA ASP A 191 -12.87 1.48 -8.84
C ASP A 191 -11.41 1.85 -8.52
N ARG A 192 -10.75 1.02 -7.71
CA ARG A 192 -9.34 1.12 -7.37
C ARG A 192 -8.44 0.94 -8.59
N ALA A 193 -8.64 -0.11 -9.39
CA ALA A 193 -7.81 -0.41 -10.55
C ALA A 193 -7.89 0.70 -11.61
N ILE A 194 -9.09 1.20 -11.90
CA ILE A 194 -9.29 2.35 -12.80
C ILE A 194 -8.58 3.58 -12.25
N SER A 195 -8.79 3.90 -10.96
CA SER A 195 -8.17 5.05 -10.33
C SER A 195 -6.64 4.95 -10.33
N ALA A 196 -6.08 3.76 -10.08
CA ALA A 196 -4.65 3.51 -10.07
C ALA A 196 -4.05 3.66 -11.48
N PHE A 197 -4.69 3.08 -12.49
CA PHE A 197 -4.28 3.20 -13.89
C PHE A 197 -4.25 4.66 -14.33
N LEU A 198 -5.36 5.38 -14.16
CA LEU A 198 -5.48 6.78 -14.59
C LEU A 198 -4.54 7.72 -13.84
N TYR A 199 -4.24 7.42 -12.58
CA TYR A 199 -3.30 8.22 -11.79
C TYR A 199 -1.86 8.08 -12.26
N THR A 200 -1.45 6.88 -12.65
CA THR A 200 -0.06 6.54 -13.00
C THR A 200 0.23 6.61 -14.48
N MET A 201 -0.80 6.54 -15.33
CA MET A 201 -0.65 6.67 -16.78
C MET A 201 0.10 7.98 -17.07
N PRO A 202 1.24 7.93 -17.80
CA PRO A 202 1.99 9.10 -18.22
C PRO A 202 1.05 10.10 -18.86
N ASN A 203 0.70 11.11 -18.07
CA ASN A 203 -0.35 11.99 -18.48
C ASN A 203 0.24 12.97 -19.48
N LYS A 204 0.34 12.54 -20.75
CA LYS A 204 0.64 13.44 -21.87
C LYS A 204 -0.31 14.63 -21.83
N GLN A 205 -1.55 14.45 -21.36
CA GLN A 205 -2.49 15.55 -21.16
C GLN A 205 -2.11 16.46 -19.98
N LEU A 206 -1.47 15.97 -18.90
CA LEU A 206 -0.92 16.81 -17.83
C LEU A 206 0.28 17.58 -18.33
N VAL A 207 1.20 16.94 -19.04
CA VAL A 207 2.34 17.64 -19.67
C VAL A 207 1.81 18.69 -20.65
N ASN A 208 0.79 18.36 -21.44
CA ASN A 208 0.17 19.30 -22.37
C ASN A 208 -0.66 20.38 -21.66
N ARG A 209 -1.28 20.08 -20.52
CA ARG A 209 -1.99 21.05 -19.68
C ARG A 209 -1.00 22.04 -19.07
N LEU A 210 0.07 21.55 -18.46
CA LEU A 210 1.15 22.38 -17.92
C LEU A 210 1.82 23.22 -19.02
N LYS A 211 1.96 22.69 -20.24
CA LYS A 211 2.44 23.47 -21.39
C LYS A 211 1.46 24.58 -21.77
N ARG A 212 0.16 24.31 -21.78
CA ARG A 212 -0.87 25.34 -22.04
C ARG A 212 -0.92 26.39 -20.93
N GLU A 213 -0.82 25.98 -19.67
CA GLU A 213 -0.69 26.88 -18.52
C GLU A 213 0.56 27.76 -18.70
N LEU A 214 1.70 27.17 -19.07
CA LEU A 214 2.95 27.90 -19.34
C LEU A 214 2.83 28.91 -20.51
N GLU A 215 2.05 28.59 -21.54
CA GLU A 215 1.76 29.48 -22.67
C GLU A 215 0.82 30.63 -22.29
N GLN A 216 -0.09 30.40 -21.34
CA GLN A 216 -1.08 31.38 -20.86
C GLN A 216 -0.55 32.28 -19.74
N ASP A 217 0.41 31.81 -18.96
CA ASP A 217 0.96 32.57 -17.84
C ASP A 217 1.77 33.78 -18.34
N LYS A 218 1.57 34.94 -17.73
CA LYS A 218 2.33 36.16 -18.08
C LYS A 218 3.52 36.39 -17.14
N ASP A 219 3.44 35.88 -15.92
CA ASP A 219 4.45 36.13 -14.88
C ASP A 219 5.66 35.19 -15.00
N ALA A 220 6.86 35.75 -14.94
CA ALA A 220 8.11 35.01 -15.16
C ALA A 220 8.42 34.00 -14.04
N VAL A 221 7.95 34.26 -12.80
CA VAL A 221 8.20 33.40 -11.63
C VAL A 221 7.43 32.08 -11.75
N ASP A 222 6.16 32.11 -12.16
CA ASP A 222 5.34 30.92 -12.30
C ASP A 222 5.75 30.06 -13.51
N LYS A 223 6.35 30.69 -14.54
CA LYS A 223 6.96 29.98 -15.67
C LYS A 223 8.11 29.08 -15.28
N ASP A 224 9.06 29.56 -14.47
CA ASP A 224 10.21 28.76 -14.05
C ASP A 224 9.77 27.57 -13.18
N ILE A 225 8.84 27.78 -12.25
CA ILE A 225 8.26 26.71 -11.42
C ILE A 225 7.60 25.65 -12.31
N THR A 226 6.80 26.08 -13.29
CA THR A 226 6.10 25.19 -14.22
C THR A 226 7.08 24.42 -15.12
N LEU A 227 8.12 25.07 -15.64
CA LEU A 227 9.18 24.43 -16.43
C LEU A 227 9.96 23.40 -15.62
N LYS A 228 10.33 23.72 -14.38
CA LYS A 228 10.97 22.78 -13.45
C LYS A 228 10.07 21.57 -13.19
N ARG A 229 8.76 21.78 -13.02
CA ARG A 229 7.78 20.71 -12.86
C ARG A 229 7.67 19.83 -14.10
N ILE A 230 7.59 20.41 -15.30
CA ILE A 230 7.57 19.66 -16.57
C ILE A 230 8.85 18.85 -16.75
N LYS A 231 10.02 19.44 -16.48
CA LYS A 231 11.33 18.77 -16.61
C LYS A 231 11.43 17.60 -15.62
N LYS A 232 11.00 17.79 -14.37
CA LYS A 232 10.92 16.74 -13.35
C LYS A 232 10.03 15.60 -13.80
N ILE A 233 8.79 15.88 -14.25
CA ILE A 233 7.86 14.86 -14.76
C ILE A 233 8.48 14.10 -15.95
N LYS A 234 9.08 14.80 -16.92
CA LYS A 234 9.74 14.15 -18.06
C LYS A 234 10.90 13.25 -17.64
N LEU A 235 11.68 13.65 -16.62
CA LEU A 235 12.78 12.86 -16.09
C LEU A 235 12.26 11.62 -15.36
N GLU A 236 11.26 11.77 -14.50
CA GLU A 236 10.58 10.67 -13.80
C GLU A 236 9.99 9.67 -14.79
N LEU A 237 9.36 10.14 -15.87
CA LEU A 237 8.82 9.29 -16.93
C LEU A 237 9.90 8.49 -17.67
N LYS A 238 11.12 9.04 -17.80
CA LYS A 238 12.25 8.37 -18.46
C LYS A 238 12.99 7.39 -17.54
N SER A 239 13.09 7.67 -16.25
CA SER A 239 13.94 6.91 -15.32
C SER A 239 13.28 5.67 -14.72
N THR A 240 11.96 5.55 -14.80
CA THR A 240 11.19 4.58 -14.00
C THR A 240 10.70 3.35 -14.77
N GLY A 241 10.96 3.26 -16.07
CA GLY A 241 10.35 2.21 -16.90
C GLY A 241 8.84 2.37 -17.09
N VAL A 242 8.25 3.47 -16.58
CA VAL A 242 6.81 3.74 -16.60
C VAL A 242 6.36 3.97 -18.04
N ASN A 243 7.10 4.75 -18.83
CA ASN A 243 6.76 4.97 -20.24
C ASN A 243 6.69 3.66 -21.02
N GLU A 244 7.60 2.73 -20.75
CA GLU A 244 7.65 1.41 -21.37
C GLU A 244 6.44 0.57 -20.95
N ALA A 245 6.11 0.53 -19.65
CA ALA A 245 4.97 -0.22 -19.14
C ALA A 245 3.62 0.31 -19.66
N TYR A 246 3.50 1.62 -19.85
CA TYR A 246 2.28 2.27 -20.37
C TYR A 246 2.26 2.44 -21.89
N LYS A 247 3.34 2.09 -22.61
CA LYS A 247 3.40 2.19 -24.07
C LYS A 247 2.25 1.43 -24.75
N CYS A 248 1.87 0.29 -24.15
CA CYS A 248 0.76 -0.55 -24.58
C CYS A 248 -0.63 0.05 -24.35
N PHE A 249 -0.76 1.03 -23.46
CA PHE A 249 -2.05 1.46 -22.92
C PHE A 249 -2.20 2.98 -23.00
N PRO A 250 -2.37 3.55 -24.21
CA PRO A 250 -2.59 4.99 -24.37
C PRO A 250 -3.90 5.48 -23.72
N THR A 251 -4.86 4.59 -23.49
CA THR A 251 -6.17 4.88 -22.88
C THR A 251 -6.59 3.79 -21.91
N LEU A 252 -7.54 4.10 -21.03
CA LEU A 252 -8.15 3.09 -20.15
C LEU A 252 -8.83 1.95 -20.95
N ASP A 253 -9.49 2.28 -22.06
CA ASP A 253 -10.11 1.30 -22.94
C ASP A 253 -9.10 0.33 -23.55
N SER A 254 -7.94 0.81 -24.00
CA SER A 254 -6.89 -0.06 -24.54
C SER A 254 -6.33 -1.02 -23.47
N PHE A 255 -6.22 -0.56 -22.22
CA PHE A 255 -5.87 -1.43 -21.09
C PHE A 255 -6.93 -2.49 -20.83
N ALA A 256 -8.20 -2.09 -20.77
CA ALA A 256 -9.33 -3.00 -20.58
C ALA A 256 -9.49 -4.00 -21.72
N PHE A 257 -9.24 -3.59 -22.96
CA PHE A 257 -9.27 -4.47 -24.13
C PHE A 257 -8.17 -5.53 -24.04
N ALA A 258 -6.95 -5.12 -23.69
CA ALA A 258 -5.82 -6.03 -23.50
C ALA A 258 -6.08 -7.09 -22.42
N LEU A 259 -6.83 -6.76 -21.35
CA LEU A 259 -7.25 -7.71 -20.32
C LEU A 259 -8.27 -8.76 -20.79
N GLY A 260 -9.01 -8.49 -21.87
CA GLY A 260 -9.94 -9.46 -22.46
C GLY A 260 -9.26 -10.44 -23.41
N THR A 261 -8.05 -10.10 -23.86
CA THR A 261 -7.31 -10.89 -24.83
C THR A 261 -6.47 -11.93 -24.09
N LYS A 262 -6.77 -13.22 -24.31
CA LYS A 262 -6.00 -14.31 -23.71
C LYS A 262 -4.55 -14.28 -24.21
N PRO A 263 -3.54 -14.21 -23.33
CA PRO A 263 -2.15 -14.31 -23.73
C PRO A 263 -1.88 -15.69 -24.32
N THR A 264 -1.11 -15.75 -25.42
CA THR A 264 -0.79 -16.99 -26.15
C THR A 264 0.01 -18.01 -25.32
N ASP A 265 0.74 -17.53 -24.33
CA ASP A 265 1.51 -18.35 -23.37
C ASP A 265 1.50 -17.63 -22.02
N TYR A 266 0.48 -17.90 -21.21
CA TYR A 266 0.35 -17.24 -19.92
C TYR A 266 1.19 -17.94 -18.84
N ASN A 267 2.52 -17.73 -18.89
CA ASN A 267 3.40 -18.08 -17.79
C ASN A 267 3.66 -16.86 -16.89
N SER A 268 2.99 -16.85 -15.74
CA SER A 268 3.02 -15.72 -14.81
C SER A 268 4.37 -15.51 -14.08
N ASN A 269 5.35 -16.39 -14.31
CA ASN A 269 6.71 -16.30 -13.78
C ASN A 269 7.68 -15.58 -14.75
N ILE A 270 7.25 -15.29 -15.99
CA ILE A 270 8.08 -14.55 -16.95
C ILE A 270 8.17 -13.08 -16.53
N ASN A 271 9.39 -12.55 -16.52
CA ASN A 271 9.65 -11.12 -16.30
C ASN A 271 8.96 -10.28 -17.40
N TRP A 272 8.10 -9.33 -17.01
CA TRP A 272 7.36 -8.46 -17.92
C TRP A 272 8.25 -7.74 -18.93
N ILE A 273 9.51 -7.42 -18.58
CA ILE A 273 10.48 -6.76 -19.48
C ILE A 273 10.73 -7.61 -20.74
N ARG A 274 10.74 -8.95 -20.62
CA ARG A 274 11.00 -9.86 -21.74
C ARG A 274 9.83 -9.95 -22.72
N ARG A 275 8.62 -9.59 -22.30
CA ARG A 275 7.40 -9.65 -23.10
C ARG A 275 6.66 -8.33 -23.12
N ARG A 276 7.40 -7.22 -23.04
CA ARG A 276 6.83 -5.87 -23.02
C ARG A 276 6.07 -5.49 -24.29
N ASP A 277 6.30 -6.21 -25.39
CA ASP A 277 5.59 -6.03 -26.65
C ASP A 277 4.26 -6.81 -26.72
N ASP A 278 4.01 -7.71 -25.76
CA ASP A 278 2.72 -8.38 -25.58
C ASP A 278 1.88 -7.62 -24.56
N CYS A 279 1.08 -6.69 -25.06
CA CYS A 279 0.28 -5.80 -24.22
C CYS A 279 -0.76 -6.55 -23.36
N SER A 280 -1.30 -7.67 -23.86
CA SER A 280 -2.23 -8.50 -23.10
C SER A 280 -1.53 -9.15 -21.91
N PHE A 281 -0.33 -9.70 -22.13
CA PHE A 281 0.51 -10.25 -21.06
C PHE A 281 0.86 -9.20 -20.01
N VAL A 282 1.30 -8.00 -20.42
CA VAL A 282 1.62 -6.90 -19.50
C VAL A 282 0.39 -6.46 -18.71
N ALA A 283 -0.78 -6.34 -19.34
CA ALA A 283 -2.01 -5.92 -18.67
C ALA A 283 -2.40 -6.90 -17.54
N HIS A 284 -2.37 -8.20 -17.83
CA HIS A 284 -2.65 -9.24 -16.85
C HIS A 284 -1.63 -9.27 -15.70
N LEU A 285 -0.34 -9.07 -15.99
CA LEU A 285 0.67 -8.95 -14.94
C LEU A 285 0.48 -7.69 -14.09
N ALA A 286 0.05 -6.58 -14.69
CA ALA A 286 -0.17 -5.32 -13.98
C ALA A 286 -1.25 -5.46 -12.89
N VAL A 287 -2.42 -6.00 -13.25
CA VAL A 287 -3.52 -6.21 -12.27
C VAL A 287 -3.18 -7.24 -11.19
N GLN A 288 -2.27 -8.17 -11.49
CA GLN A 288 -1.72 -9.12 -10.51
C GLN A 288 -0.62 -8.55 -9.63
N GLY A 289 -0.27 -7.27 -9.79
CA GLY A 289 0.76 -6.65 -8.98
C GLY A 289 2.19 -7.06 -9.37
N LYS A 290 2.43 -7.38 -10.64
CA LYS A 290 3.73 -7.90 -11.14
C LYS A 290 4.49 -6.94 -12.06
N VAL A 291 3.92 -5.79 -12.40
CA VAL A 291 4.58 -4.75 -13.22
C VAL A 291 4.98 -3.58 -12.32
N GLU A 292 6.22 -3.59 -11.83
CA GLU A 292 6.73 -2.63 -10.83
C GLU A 292 6.57 -1.15 -11.24
N PRO A 293 6.84 -0.74 -12.50
CA PRO A 293 6.63 0.65 -12.89
C PRO A 293 5.19 1.14 -12.72
N MET A 294 4.19 0.24 -12.72
CA MET A 294 2.80 0.60 -12.47
C MET A 294 2.51 0.59 -10.96
N GLU A 295 3.25 1.35 -10.15
CA GLU A 295 3.35 1.21 -8.68
C GLU A 295 2.00 1.06 -7.96
N HIS A 296 0.97 1.80 -8.37
CA HIS A 296 -0.36 1.77 -7.74
C HIS A 296 -1.15 0.50 -8.07
N LEU A 297 -0.89 -0.14 -9.22
CA LEU A 297 -1.39 -1.47 -9.55
C LEU A 297 -0.47 -2.56 -8.99
N PHE A 298 0.85 -2.32 -8.96
CA PHE A 298 1.86 -3.22 -8.43
C PHE A 298 1.57 -3.61 -6.98
N TRP A 299 1.27 -2.63 -6.14
CA TRP A 299 0.88 -2.83 -4.75
C TRP A 299 -0.62 -2.97 -4.59
N ASN A 300 -1.17 -4.02 -5.20
CA ASN A 300 -2.56 -4.41 -5.01
C ASN A 300 -2.82 -5.01 -3.62
N LEU A 301 -4.08 -5.14 -3.23
CA LEU A 301 -4.45 -5.61 -1.91
C LEU A 301 -3.96 -7.03 -1.68
N GLN A 302 -4.09 -7.91 -2.69
CA GLN A 302 -3.51 -9.25 -2.64
C GLN A 302 -2.03 -9.18 -2.24
N LYS A 303 -1.21 -8.43 -2.97
CA LYS A 303 0.23 -8.36 -2.71
C LYS A 303 0.53 -7.82 -1.32
N LEU A 304 -0.19 -6.80 -0.86
CA LEU A 304 0.07 -6.21 0.45
C LEU A 304 -0.28 -7.19 1.56
N VAL A 305 -1.46 -7.80 1.53
CA VAL A 305 -1.87 -8.83 2.52
C VAL A 305 -0.85 -9.97 2.61
N HIS A 306 -0.26 -10.40 1.49
CA HIS A 306 0.73 -11.48 1.49
C HIS A 306 2.14 -11.06 1.95
N ASN A 307 2.47 -9.78 1.90
CA ASN A 307 3.83 -9.29 2.16
C ASN A 307 3.98 -8.47 3.45
N ILE A 308 2.88 -8.14 4.14
CA ILE A 308 2.93 -7.49 5.45
C ILE A 308 3.45 -8.51 6.48
N PRO A 309 4.60 -8.25 7.13
CA PRO A 309 5.11 -9.11 8.19
C PRO A 309 4.16 -9.14 9.39
N GLY A 310 4.07 -10.29 10.06
CA GLY A 310 3.21 -10.49 11.23
C GLY A 310 1.71 -10.50 10.92
N PHE A 311 1.31 -10.32 9.66
CA PHE A 311 -0.10 -10.38 9.27
C PHE A 311 -0.61 -11.83 9.28
N THR A 312 -1.09 -12.27 10.43
CA THR A 312 -1.67 -13.60 10.67
C THR A 312 -3.20 -13.49 10.80
N GLU A 313 -3.89 -14.63 10.79
CA GLU A 313 -5.37 -14.68 10.84
C GLU A 313 -5.94 -14.23 12.20
N ASP A 314 -5.17 -14.40 13.28
CA ASP A 314 -5.55 -14.09 14.67
C ASP A 314 -5.39 -12.61 15.04
N LYS A 315 -4.62 -11.83 14.26
CA LYS A 315 -4.42 -10.41 14.53
C LYS A 315 -5.69 -9.61 14.20
N PRO A 316 -6.15 -8.71 15.09
CA PRO A 316 -7.24 -7.80 14.82
C PRO A 316 -6.99 -6.96 13.57
N VAL A 317 -7.98 -6.93 12.68
CA VAL A 317 -7.98 -6.11 11.47
C VAL A 317 -9.12 -5.12 11.53
N MET A 318 -8.84 -3.86 11.21
CA MET A 318 -9.84 -2.83 10.95
C MET A 318 -9.74 -2.39 9.49
N VAL A 319 -10.86 -1.96 8.91
CA VAL A 319 -10.92 -1.50 7.53
C VAL A 319 -11.71 -0.20 7.44
N ILE A 320 -11.14 0.79 6.77
CA ILE A 320 -11.82 2.03 6.37
C ILE A 320 -12.07 1.95 4.87
N ARG A 321 -13.32 1.76 4.46
CA ARG A 321 -13.73 1.70 3.05
C ARG A 321 -13.82 3.12 2.50
N GLN A 322 -13.23 3.37 1.35
CA GLN A 322 -13.16 4.71 0.76
C GLN A 322 -14.54 5.25 0.37
N GLU A 323 -15.47 4.36 0.02
CA GLU A 323 -16.86 4.67 -0.31
C GLU A 323 -17.68 5.07 0.92
N TYR A 324 -17.26 4.62 2.11
CA TYR A 324 -17.90 4.83 3.40
C TYR A 324 -16.92 5.45 4.42
N MET A 325 -15.97 6.24 3.91
CA MET A 325 -14.82 6.71 4.70
C MET A 325 -15.26 7.49 5.95
N TRP A 326 -16.33 8.28 5.82
CA TRP A 326 -16.86 9.12 6.89
C TRP A 326 -17.66 8.34 7.93
N GLN A 327 -18.11 7.14 7.59
CA GLN A 327 -18.79 6.23 8.50
C GLN A 327 -17.77 5.33 9.20
N ASP A 328 -16.79 4.82 8.45
CA ASP A 328 -15.83 3.86 8.97
C ASP A 328 -14.73 4.54 9.81
N TRP A 329 -14.31 5.76 9.48
CA TRP A 329 -13.32 6.53 10.26
C TRP A 329 -13.70 6.71 11.74
N PRO A 330 -14.89 7.24 12.07
CA PRO A 330 -15.30 7.37 13.47
C PRO A 330 -15.45 6.00 14.16
N ALA A 331 -15.95 4.97 13.46
CA ALA A 331 -16.11 3.64 14.01
C ALA A 331 -14.77 2.99 14.41
N VAL A 332 -13.73 3.17 13.59
CA VAL A 332 -12.36 2.70 13.93
C VAL A 332 -11.81 3.44 15.15
N ASN A 333 -12.01 4.76 15.24
CA ASN A 333 -11.52 5.51 16.38
C ASN A 333 -12.29 5.19 17.68
N GLU A 334 -13.60 4.96 17.61
CA GLU A 334 -14.41 4.51 18.76
C GLU A 334 -13.90 3.16 19.31
N LEU A 335 -13.53 2.23 18.42
CA LEU A 335 -12.92 0.96 18.84
C LEU A 335 -11.55 1.14 19.50
N LEU A 336 -10.82 2.17 19.11
CA LEU A 336 -9.54 2.55 19.68
C LEU A 336 -9.69 3.52 20.87
N GLY A 337 -10.80 3.45 21.60
CA GLY A 337 -11.01 4.15 22.87
C GLY A 337 -11.37 5.62 22.77
N LEU A 338 -11.66 6.12 21.56
CA LEU A 338 -12.22 7.46 21.41
C LEU A 338 -13.66 7.48 21.95
N GLY A 339 -13.94 8.33 22.93
CA GLY A 339 -15.31 8.66 23.32
C GLY A 339 -16.08 9.28 22.14
N ARG A 340 -17.40 9.07 22.07
CA ARG A 340 -18.27 9.61 21.00
C ARG A 340 -18.16 11.12 20.81
N GLU A 341 -17.72 11.83 21.85
CA GLU A 341 -17.63 13.29 21.91
C GLU A 341 -16.61 13.91 20.92
N TYR A 342 -15.64 13.14 20.43
CA TYR A 342 -14.65 13.65 19.48
C TYR A 342 -15.13 13.64 18.00
N GLN A 343 -16.32 13.07 17.73
CA GLN A 343 -16.79 12.88 16.35
C GLN A 343 -17.29 14.16 15.64
N SER A 344 -17.51 15.29 16.32
CA SER A 344 -18.27 16.41 15.74
C SER A 344 -17.47 17.64 15.29
N GLU A 345 -16.36 18.00 15.94
CA GLU A 345 -15.79 19.35 15.74
C GLU A 345 -14.94 19.50 14.46
N ASN A 346 -14.34 18.42 13.96
CA ASN A 346 -13.48 18.46 12.77
C ASN A 346 -14.12 17.89 11.48
N THR A 347 -15.33 17.35 11.56
CA THR A 347 -16.02 16.78 10.38
C THR A 347 -16.71 17.81 9.49
N ASP A 348 -16.97 19.02 10.00
CA ASP A 348 -17.69 20.06 9.24
C ASP A 348 -16.79 21.01 8.44
N ILE A 349 -15.51 21.17 8.79
CA ILE A 349 -14.79 22.38 8.36
C ILE A 349 -14.27 22.32 6.91
N HIS A 350 -14.08 21.16 6.26
CA HIS A 350 -13.55 21.15 4.87
C HIS A 350 -14.06 20.07 3.89
N ALA A 351 -14.92 19.12 4.31
CA ALA A 351 -15.08 17.87 3.55
C ALA A 351 -16.43 17.64 2.84
N ARG A 352 -17.47 18.43 3.14
CA ARG A 352 -18.85 18.00 2.81
C ARG A 352 -19.38 18.33 1.42
N GLN A 353 -18.85 19.27 0.63
CA GLN A 353 -19.59 19.68 -0.58
C GLN A 353 -18.83 20.11 -1.83
N SER A 354 -17.63 20.71 -1.75
CA SER A 354 -17.03 21.33 -2.95
C SER A 354 -16.49 20.34 -3.99
N ASP A 355 -16.26 19.07 -3.62
CA ASP A 355 -15.60 18.10 -4.50
C ASP A 355 -16.54 17.01 -5.08
N TYR A 356 -17.79 16.89 -4.61
CA TYR A 356 -18.68 15.83 -5.10
C TYR A 356 -19.11 16.05 -6.56
N ARG A 357 -19.41 17.31 -6.95
CA ARG A 357 -19.72 17.66 -8.35
C ARG A 357 -18.50 17.50 -9.27
N SER A 358 -17.30 17.91 -8.82
CA SER A 358 -16.05 17.74 -9.56
C SER A 358 -15.69 16.25 -9.75
N ARG A 359 -16.04 15.40 -8.77
CA ARG A 359 -15.86 13.94 -8.82
C ARG A 359 -16.89 13.25 -9.70
N ALA A 360 -18.15 13.67 -9.68
CA ALA A 360 -19.18 13.13 -10.58
C ALA A 360 -18.84 13.42 -12.06
N GLN A 361 -18.33 14.62 -12.34
CA GLN A 361 -17.84 14.97 -13.69
C GLN A 361 -16.60 14.16 -14.07
N ARG A 362 -15.60 14.06 -13.18
CA ARG A 362 -14.42 13.19 -13.42
C ARG A 362 -14.78 11.71 -13.56
N ARG A 363 -15.83 11.22 -12.90
CA ARG A 363 -16.30 9.83 -13.06
C ARG A 363 -16.81 9.54 -14.47
N ARG A 364 -17.42 10.51 -15.15
CA ARG A 364 -17.84 10.33 -16.55
C ARG A 364 -16.63 10.26 -17.50
N GLU A 365 -15.65 11.13 -17.30
CA GLU A 365 -14.40 11.13 -18.09
C GLU A 365 -13.52 9.89 -17.86
N ASN A 366 -13.72 9.21 -16.72
CA ASN A 366 -12.95 8.05 -16.29
C ASN A 366 -13.71 6.71 -16.47
N SER A 367 -14.81 6.72 -17.23
CA SER A 367 -15.60 5.51 -17.51
C SER A 367 -15.09 4.79 -18.74
N LEU A 368 -15.21 3.46 -18.74
CA LEU A 368 -14.95 2.63 -19.93
C LEU A 368 -16.03 2.87 -20.97
N SER A 369 -15.66 2.83 -22.25
CA SER A 369 -16.62 3.12 -23.33
C SER A 369 -17.68 2.04 -23.55
N SER A 370 -17.47 0.81 -23.05
CA SER A 370 -18.44 -0.28 -23.19
C SER A 370 -18.47 -1.23 -22.00
N ASP A 371 -19.58 -1.96 -21.88
CA ASP A 371 -19.78 -3.00 -20.87
C ASP A 371 -18.86 -4.21 -21.09
N ASP A 372 -18.45 -4.50 -22.33
CA ASP A 372 -17.48 -5.56 -22.63
C ASP A 372 -16.09 -5.23 -22.07
N LEU A 373 -15.66 -3.97 -22.18
CA LEU A 373 -14.39 -3.52 -21.59
C LEU A 373 -14.45 -3.58 -20.07
N ARG A 374 -15.58 -3.16 -19.47
CA ARG A 374 -15.84 -3.37 -18.04
C ARG A 374 -15.77 -4.85 -17.68
N SER A 375 -16.27 -5.71 -18.57
CA SER A 375 -16.25 -7.16 -18.39
C SER A 375 -14.85 -7.74 -18.24
N ASN A 376 -13.96 -7.30 -19.12
CA ASN A 376 -12.56 -7.70 -19.12
C ASN A 376 -11.85 -7.29 -17.83
N VAL A 377 -12.03 -6.04 -17.38
CA VAL A 377 -11.43 -5.54 -16.14
C VAL A 377 -11.90 -6.34 -14.94
N CYS A 378 -13.20 -6.52 -14.79
CA CYS A 378 -13.77 -7.27 -13.67
C CYS A 378 -13.30 -8.74 -13.63
N SER A 379 -13.28 -9.42 -14.78
CA SER A 379 -12.79 -10.79 -14.87
C SER A 379 -11.33 -10.90 -14.42
N ALA A 380 -10.50 -9.93 -14.80
CA ALA A 380 -9.10 -9.89 -14.40
C ALA A 380 -8.89 -9.59 -12.89
N LEU A 381 -9.86 -8.95 -12.24
CA LEU A 381 -9.84 -8.58 -10.83
C LEU A 381 -10.51 -9.59 -9.89
N GLU A 382 -11.01 -10.73 -10.38
CA GLU A 382 -11.74 -11.70 -9.55
C GLU A 382 -10.96 -12.13 -8.29
N LYS A 383 -9.65 -12.37 -8.43
CA LYS A 383 -8.79 -12.74 -7.29
C LYS A 383 -8.63 -11.60 -6.28
N GLU A 384 -8.52 -10.37 -6.76
CA GLU A 384 -8.45 -9.18 -5.90
C GLU A 384 -9.76 -8.99 -5.14
N TYR A 385 -10.92 -9.22 -5.77
CA TYR A 385 -12.23 -9.22 -5.10
C TYR A 385 -12.35 -10.25 -3.99
N ARG A 386 -11.81 -11.45 -4.18
CA ARG A 386 -11.78 -12.48 -3.13
C ARG A 386 -11.01 -11.99 -1.90
N VAL A 387 -9.80 -11.47 -2.11
CA VAL A 387 -8.97 -10.92 -1.01
C VAL A 387 -9.67 -9.71 -0.36
N TYR A 388 -10.30 -8.85 -1.15
CA TYR A 388 -11.06 -7.70 -0.64
C TYR A 388 -12.17 -8.14 0.32
N PHE A 389 -13.04 -9.06 -0.08
CA PHE A 389 -14.13 -9.53 0.79
C PHE A 389 -13.63 -10.35 1.96
N ASP A 390 -12.54 -11.11 1.83
CA ASP A 390 -11.92 -11.81 2.96
C ASP A 390 -11.41 -10.81 4.01
N LEU A 391 -10.78 -9.71 3.57
CA LEU A 391 -10.36 -8.62 4.45
C LEU A 391 -11.56 -7.96 5.14
N LEU A 392 -12.64 -7.65 4.40
CA LEU A 392 -13.85 -7.05 4.99
C LEU A 392 -14.52 -7.95 6.04
N LYS A 393 -14.57 -9.27 5.79
CA LYS A 393 -15.14 -10.24 6.74
C LYS A 393 -14.34 -10.32 8.04
N ARG A 394 -13.02 -10.18 7.96
CA ARG A 394 -12.11 -10.13 9.11
C ARG A 394 -12.18 -8.82 9.88
N ALA A 395 -12.65 -7.75 9.25
CA ALA A 395 -12.67 -6.42 9.86
C ALA A 395 -13.57 -6.39 11.11
N VAL A 396 -12.98 -6.05 12.27
CA VAL A 396 -13.68 -6.03 13.57
C VAL A 396 -14.63 -4.82 13.69
N ASN A 397 -14.38 -3.77 12.90
CA ASN A 397 -15.19 -2.56 12.86
C ASN A 397 -16.40 -2.63 11.91
N LEU A 398 -16.48 -3.64 11.05
CA LEU A 398 -17.56 -3.78 10.08
C LEU A 398 -18.60 -4.80 10.54
N LYS A 399 -19.87 -4.42 10.41
CA LYS A 399 -21.05 -5.29 10.60
C LYS A 399 -21.38 -6.00 9.28
N ASP A 400 -22.23 -7.02 9.33
CA ASP A 400 -22.63 -7.74 8.11
C ASP A 400 -23.32 -6.83 7.09
N ILE A 401 -24.13 -5.87 7.55
CA ILE A 401 -24.77 -4.87 6.67
C ILE A 401 -23.75 -3.99 5.94
N ASP A 402 -22.61 -3.71 6.55
CA ASP A 402 -21.52 -2.96 5.91
C ASP A 402 -20.91 -3.78 4.78
N ILE A 403 -20.67 -5.07 5.02
CA ILE A 403 -20.12 -5.99 4.02
C ILE A 403 -21.11 -6.16 2.85
N ILE A 404 -22.41 -6.27 3.13
CA ILE A 404 -23.47 -6.32 2.11
C ILE A 404 -23.46 -5.04 1.27
N SER A 405 -23.34 -3.87 1.89
CA SER A 405 -23.27 -2.59 1.16
C SER A 405 -22.07 -2.54 0.20
N SER A 406 -20.91 -3.06 0.62
CA SER A 406 -19.75 -3.22 -0.26
C SER A 406 -19.98 -4.24 -1.38
N LEU A 407 -20.71 -5.33 -1.12
CA LEU A 407 -21.10 -6.31 -2.13
C LEU A 407 -22.01 -5.71 -3.19
N GLU A 408 -22.94 -4.85 -2.81
CA GLU A 408 -23.83 -4.16 -3.75
C GLU A 408 -23.07 -3.25 -4.71
N ILE A 409 -22.04 -2.55 -4.22
CA ILE A 409 -21.14 -1.75 -5.06
C ILE A 409 -20.38 -2.66 -6.02
N ALA A 410 -19.81 -3.76 -5.51
CA ALA A 410 -19.07 -4.71 -6.34
C ALA A 410 -19.96 -5.35 -7.42
N LYS A 411 -21.21 -5.71 -7.11
CA LYS A 411 -22.19 -6.24 -8.08
C LYS A 411 -22.60 -5.19 -9.12
N ARG A 412 -22.68 -3.92 -8.74
CA ARG A 412 -22.97 -2.83 -9.67
C ARG A 412 -21.81 -2.57 -10.63
N ASN A 413 -20.58 -2.60 -10.12
CA ASN A 413 -19.37 -2.41 -10.93
C ASN A 413 -19.06 -3.64 -11.79
N CYS A 414 -19.30 -4.84 -11.27
CA CYS A 414 -18.94 -6.12 -11.88
C CYS A 414 -20.10 -7.14 -11.77
N PRO A 415 -21.22 -6.94 -12.51
CA PRO A 415 -22.43 -7.77 -12.38
C PRO A 415 -22.27 -9.22 -12.82
N MET A 416 -21.31 -9.49 -13.71
CA MET A 416 -20.95 -10.83 -14.19
C MET A 416 -20.20 -11.69 -13.15
N LEU A 417 -19.60 -11.07 -12.13
CA LEU A 417 -18.86 -11.81 -11.12
C LEU A 417 -19.86 -12.46 -10.15
N ASN A 418 -19.76 -13.78 -10.00
CA ASN A 418 -20.55 -14.54 -9.03
C ASN A 418 -19.95 -14.40 -7.62
N LEU A 419 -20.00 -13.18 -7.10
CA LEU A 419 -19.49 -12.84 -5.77
C LEU A 419 -20.47 -13.35 -4.69
N LYS A 420 -19.96 -14.18 -3.78
CA LYS A 420 -20.70 -14.73 -2.64
C LYS A 420 -19.96 -14.41 -1.34
N LEU A 421 -20.71 -14.09 -0.29
CA LEU A 421 -20.18 -13.83 1.06
C LEU A 421 -20.00 -15.12 1.86
#